data_AF-A0A5J5I859-F1
#
_entry.id   AF-A0A5J5I859-F1
#
_cell.length_a   1.000
_cell.length_b   1.000
_cell.length_c   1.000
_cell.angle_alpha   90.00
_cell.angle_beta   90.00
_cell.angle_gamma   90.00
#
_symmetry.space_group_name_H-M   'P 1'
#
loop_
_entity.id
_entity.type
_entity.pdbx_description
1 polymer ?
#
loop_
_entity_poly.entity_id
_entity_poly.type
_entity_poly.pdbx_seq_one_letter_code
_entity_poly.pdbx_strand_id
1 'polypeptide(L)'
;MAIVAIIGLGIFWLYFSAYFADRGLHIRSRGSLRYQRRKARRMGVDADQVDVRPRNANKPIPDPRHGSHVEGVNRILASTLLMLVGLPAIVIAALLVKYVPDIGWPLALVLLGATGWLIYRRKA
;
A
#
# COMPACT_ATOMS: atom_id res chain seq x y z
N MET A 1 -14.24 20.20 -0.80
CA MET A 1 -13.06 20.16 -1.70
C MET A 1 -11.74 19.92 -0.95
N ALA A 2 -11.40 20.71 0.09
CA ALA A 2 -10.15 20.54 0.82
C ALA A 2 -9.95 19.14 1.44
N ILE A 3 -10.98 18.56 2.04
CA ILE A 3 -10.92 17.21 2.64
C ILE A 3 -10.60 16.14 1.59
N VAL A 4 -11.25 16.21 0.42
CA VAL A 4 -11.01 15.27 -0.70
C VAL A 4 -9.57 15.41 -1.22
N ALA A 5 -9.06 16.63 -1.31
CA ALA A 5 -7.67 16.89 -1.72
C ALA A 5 -6.66 16.32 -0.70
N ILE A 6 -6.92 16.46 0.60
CA ILE A 6 -6.07 15.91 1.67
C ILE A 6 -6.04 14.38 1.62
N ILE A 7 -7.20 13.74 1.43
CA ILE A 7 -7.29 12.28 1.28
C ILE A 7 -6.52 11.82 0.03
N GLY A 8 -6.69 12.50 -1.09
CA GLY A 8 -5.96 12.22 -2.32
C GLY A 8 -4.43 12.34 -2.16
N LEU A 9 -3.97 13.39 -1.50
CA LEU A 9 -2.54 13.61 -1.17
C LEU A 9 -2.00 12.51 -0.24
N GLY A 10 -2.77 12.11 0.78
CA GLY A 10 -2.38 11.04 1.68
C GLY A 10 -2.24 9.69 0.97
N ILE A 11 -3.19 9.35 0.10
CA ILE A 11 -3.13 8.13 -0.72
C ILE A 11 -1.92 8.18 -1.64
N PHE A 12 -1.70 9.29 -2.34
CA PHE A 12 -0.53 9.47 -3.20
C PHE A 12 0.78 9.25 -2.43
N TRP A 13 0.92 9.83 -1.23
CA TRP A 13 2.13 9.69 -0.42
C TRP A 13 2.36 8.24 0.06
N LEU A 14 1.29 7.50 0.38
CA LEU A 14 1.36 6.09 0.74
C LEU A 14 1.86 5.24 -0.44
N TYR A 15 1.32 5.44 -1.64
CA TYR A 15 1.79 4.74 -2.83
C TYR A 15 3.23 5.12 -3.20
N PHE A 16 3.55 6.41 -3.10
CA PHE A 16 4.90 6.90 -3.36
C PHE A 16 5.90 6.22 -2.41
N SER A 17 5.68 6.28 -1.10
CA SER A 17 6.57 5.64 -0.12
C SER A 17 6.69 4.12 -0.29
N ALA A 18 5.59 3.43 -0.58
CA ALA A 18 5.59 1.99 -0.87
C ALA A 18 6.42 1.66 -2.12
N TYR A 19 6.26 2.43 -3.20
CA TYR A 19 7.02 2.24 -4.43
C TYR A 19 8.53 2.44 -4.25
N PHE A 20 8.93 3.45 -3.46
CA PHE A 20 10.35 3.67 -3.15
C PHE A 20 10.92 2.56 -2.25
N ALA A 21 10.12 2.03 -1.32
CA ALA A 21 10.49 0.88 -0.50
C ALA A 21 10.69 -0.38 -1.36
N ASP A 22 9.79 -0.64 -2.32
CA ASP A 22 9.89 -1.78 -3.24
C ASP A 22 11.11 -1.68 -4.18
N ARG A 23 11.54 -0.46 -4.53
CA ARG A 23 12.77 -0.23 -5.29
C ARG A 23 14.05 -0.33 -4.46
N GLY A 24 13.96 -0.71 -3.18
CA GLY A 24 15.11 -0.85 -2.30
C GLY A 24 15.84 0.47 -2.04
N LEU A 25 15.19 1.62 -2.30
CA LEU A 25 15.69 2.95 -1.95
C LEU A 25 15.50 3.17 -0.45
N HIS A 26 16.15 2.32 0.35
CA HIS A 26 16.19 2.47 1.78
C HIS A 26 17.23 3.50 2.17
N ILE A 27 16.88 4.36 3.13
CA ILE A 27 17.83 5.24 3.79
C ILE A 27 18.97 4.36 4.33
N ARG A 28 20.19 4.61 3.85
CA ARG A 28 21.38 3.87 4.29
C ARG A 28 21.44 3.86 5.81
N SER A 29 21.57 2.67 6.40
CA SER A 29 21.63 2.54 7.85
C SER A 29 22.80 3.35 8.43
N ARG A 30 22.65 3.91 9.64
CA ARG A 30 23.71 4.69 10.31
C ARG A 30 25.05 3.93 10.37
N GLY A 31 25.01 2.60 10.51
CA GLY A 31 26.20 1.74 10.49
C GLY A 31 26.90 1.70 9.12
N SER A 32 26.14 1.60 8.03
CA SER A 32 26.70 1.61 6.67
C SER A 32 27.38 2.93 6.32
N LEU A 33 26.80 4.07 6.76
CA LEU A 33 27.39 5.40 6.58
C LEU A 33 28.70 5.57 7.37
N ARG A 34 28.77 5.03 8.60
CA ARG A 34 30.01 5.04 9.40
C ARG A 34 31.12 4.24 8.72
N TYR A 35 30.78 3.05 8.21
CA TYR A 35 31.74 2.21 7.48
C TYR A 35 32.21 2.88 6.19
N GLN A 36 31.31 3.49 5.42
CA GLN A 36 31.63 4.25 4.21
C GLN A 36 32.62 5.38 4.52
N ARG A 37 32.36 6.19 5.54
CA ARG A 37 33.28 7.27 5.97
C ARG A 37 34.64 6.75 6.40
N ARG A 38 34.69 5.63 7.12
CA ARG A 38 35.96 5.01 7.55
C ARG A 38 36.77 4.47 6.37
N LYS A 39 36.09 3.86 5.39
CA LYS A 39 36.70 3.34 4.16
C LYS A 39 37.18 4.48 3.26
N ALA A 40 36.39 5.54 3.11
CA ALA A 40 36.74 6.75 2.37
C ALA A 40 38.01 7.43 2.91
N ARG A 41 38.09 7.62 4.24
CA ARG A 41 39.30 8.16 4.89
C ARG A 41 40.56 7.32 4.64
N ARG A 42 40.44 6.00 4.51
CA ARG A 42 41.59 5.13 4.19
C ARG A 42 42.03 5.24 2.74
N MET A 43 41.12 5.58 1.84
CA MET A 43 41.37 5.65 0.40
C MET A 43 41.64 7.09 -0.07
N GLY A 44 41.55 8.09 0.82
CA GLY A 44 41.77 9.51 0.49
C GLY A 44 40.73 10.10 -0.46
N VAL A 45 39.55 9.48 -0.57
CA VAL A 45 38.45 9.91 -1.45
C VAL A 45 37.25 10.38 -0.63
N ASP A 46 36.36 11.12 -1.27
CA ASP A 46 35.11 11.55 -0.66
C ASP A 46 34.18 10.38 -0.37
N ALA A 47 33.36 10.54 0.67
CA ALA A 47 32.54 9.44 1.18
C ALA A 47 31.52 8.96 0.13
N ASP A 48 30.92 9.86 -0.62
CA ASP A 48 29.94 9.59 -1.69
C ASP A 48 30.53 8.77 -2.85
N GLN A 49 31.83 8.90 -3.13
CA GLN A 49 32.55 8.14 -4.15
C GLN A 49 32.87 6.70 -3.73
N VAL A 50 32.69 6.36 -2.44
CA VAL A 50 32.95 5.02 -1.94
C VAL A 50 31.71 4.15 -2.04
N ASP A 51 31.74 3.21 -2.99
CA ASP A 51 30.76 2.14 -3.04
C ASP A 51 30.99 1.17 -1.86
N VAL A 52 29.96 1.06 -1.04
CA VAL A 52 29.88 0.08 0.06
C VAL A 52 28.87 -0.96 -0.36
N ARG A 53 29.37 -1.97 -1.05
CA ARG A 53 28.60 -3.18 -1.30
C ARG A 53 28.50 -3.97 0.00
N PRO A 54 27.30 -4.22 0.56
CA PRO A 54 27.16 -5.17 1.65
C PRO A 54 27.72 -6.52 1.21
N ARG A 55 28.20 -7.33 2.16
CA ARG A 55 28.74 -8.69 1.89
C ARG A 55 27.76 -9.59 1.13
N ASN A 56 26.47 -9.28 1.21
CA ASN A 56 25.38 -9.95 0.51
C ASN A 56 24.85 -9.19 -0.73
N ALA A 57 25.55 -8.18 -1.24
CA ALA A 57 25.13 -7.43 -2.44
C ALA A 57 25.01 -8.32 -3.69
N ASN A 58 25.81 -9.39 -3.75
CA ASN A 58 25.78 -10.37 -4.84
C ASN A 58 24.80 -11.53 -4.59
N LYS A 59 24.12 -11.54 -3.43
CA LYS A 59 23.07 -12.52 -3.18
C LYS A 59 21.74 -11.87 -3.58
N PRO A 60 20.86 -12.57 -4.31
CA PRO A 60 19.52 -12.08 -4.53
C PRO A 60 18.90 -11.79 -3.16
N ILE A 61 18.38 -10.58 -3.00
CA ILE A 61 17.56 -10.25 -1.83
C ILE A 61 16.43 -11.28 -1.84
N PRO A 62 16.28 -12.10 -0.79
CA PRO A 62 15.20 -13.08 -0.76
C PRO A 62 13.88 -12.33 -0.94
N ASP A 63 13.00 -12.87 -1.78
CA ASP A 63 11.72 -12.24 -2.03
C ASP A 63 11.02 -11.95 -0.70
N PRO A 64 10.48 -10.74 -0.52
CA PRO A 64 9.81 -10.39 0.72
C PRO A 64 8.67 -11.39 0.96
N ARG A 65 8.71 -12.08 2.11
CA ARG A 65 7.65 -13.03 2.52
C ARG A 65 6.24 -12.43 2.54
N HIS A 66 6.15 -11.10 2.50
CA HIS A 66 4.90 -10.33 2.62
C HIS A 66 4.44 -9.73 1.28
N GLY A 67 5.08 -10.08 0.16
CA GLY A 67 4.79 -9.47 -1.14
C GLY A 67 5.34 -8.05 -1.25
N SER A 68 4.87 -7.31 -2.26
CA SER A 68 5.28 -5.91 -2.47
C SER A 68 4.63 -4.98 -1.44
N HIS A 69 5.32 -3.91 -1.04
CA HIS A 69 4.75 -2.88 -0.17
C HIS A 69 3.53 -2.21 -0.83
N VAL A 70 3.53 -2.06 -2.15
CA VAL A 70 2.37 -1.57 -2.92
C VAL A 70 1.16 -2.50 -2.77
N GLU A 71 1.37 -3.81 -2.81
CA GLU A 71 0.31 -4.80 -2.57
C GLU A 71 -0.24 -4.69 -1.13
N GLY A 72 0.63 -4.43 -0.15
CA GLY A 72 0.23 -4.12 1.22
C GLY A 72 -0.68 -2.88 1.32
N VAL A 73 -0.32 -1.79 0.63
CA VAL A 73 -1.13 -0.55 0.57
C VAL A 73 -2.47 -0.82 -0.10
N ASN A 74 -2.49 -1.54 -1.23
CA ASN A 74 -3.73 -1.95 -1.91
C ASN A 74 -4.65 -2.74 -0.97
N ARG A 75 -4.09 -3.69 -0.23
CA ARG A 75 -4.86 -4.53 0.70
C ARG A 75 -5.49 -3.70 1.81
N ILE A 76 -4.77 -2.74 2.36
CA ILE A 76 -5.26 -1.84 3.42
C ILE A 76 -6.37 -0.96 2.85
N LEU A 77 -6.12 -0.25 1.74
CA LEU A 77 -7.11 0.63 1.11
C LEU A 77 -8.38 -0.12 0.73
N ALA A 78 -8.27 -1.30 0.13
CA ALA A 78 -9.42 -2.15 -0.20
C ALA A 78 -10.22 -2.56 1.04
N SER A 79 -9.54 -2.88 2.16
CA SER A 79 -10.20 -3.24 3.42
C SER A 79 -10.92 -2.04 4.03
N THR A 80 -10.28 -0.88 4.04
CA THR A 80 -10.88 0.37 4.53
C THR A 80 -12.10 0.76 3.70
N LEU A 81 -12.01 0.64 2.37
CA LEU A 81 -13.11 0.97 1.46
C LEU A 81 -14.28 -0.02 1.62
N LEU A 82 -13.99 -1.30 1.83
CA LEU A 82 -15.00 -2.30 2.17
C LEU A 82 -15.71 -1.96 3.50
N MET A 83 -14.97 -1.52 4.50
CA MET A 83 -15.54 -1.16 5.81
C MET A 83 -16.41 0.11 5.72
N LEU A 84 -15.96 1.13 4.99
CA LEU A 84 -16.65 2.41 4.88
C LEU A 84 -17.84 2.37 3.93
N VAL A 85 -17.79 1.57 2.86
CA VAL A 85 -18.83 1.54 1.82
C VAL A 85 -19.60 0.22 1.85
N GLY A 86 -18.92 -0.91 1.97
CA GLY A 86 -19.54 -2.23 1.92
C GLY A 86 -20.47 -2.53 3.10
N LEU A 87 -20.04 -2.25 4.34
CA LEU A 87 -20.88 -2.46 5.53
C LEU A 87 -22.16 -1.60 5.48
N PRO A 88 -22.08 -0.27 5.23
CA PRO A 88 -23.29 0.54 5.07
C PRO A 88 -24.15 0.09 3.88
N ALA A 89 -23.55 -0.34 2.77
CA ALA A 89 -24.32 -0.84 1.62
C ALA A 89 -25.16 -2.07 1.96
N ILE A 90 -24.65 -2.99 2.79
CA ILE A 90 -25.42 -4.14 3.27
C ILE A 90 -26.60 -3.70 4.15
N VAL A 91 -26.37 -2.75 5.06
CA VAL A 91 -27.42 -2.20 5.92
C VAL A 91 -28.50 -1.50 5.09
N ILE A 92 -28.09 -0.68 4.12
CA ILE A 92 -29.01 0.02 3.20
C ILE A 92 -29.79 -0.99 2.35
N ALA A 93 -29.14 -2.03 1.83
CA ALA A 93 -29.80 -3.09 1.09
C ALA A 93 -30.88 -3.80 1.93
N ALA A 94 -30.59 -4.10 3.20
CA ALA A 94 -31.57 -4.70 4.11
C ALA A 94 -32.76 -3.75 4.40
N LEU A 95 -32.49 -2.45 4.56
CA LEU A 95 -33.54 -1.44 4.73
C LEU A 95 -34.40 -1.29 3.47
N LEU A 96 -33.79 -1.28 2.28
CA LEU A 96 -34.50 -1.17 1.01
C LEU A 96 -35.47 -2.34 0.79
N VAL A 97 -35.03 -3.58 1.06
CA VAL A 97 -35.90 -4.76 0.97
C VAL A 97 -37.04 -4.69 1.97
N LYS A 98 -36.80 -4.15 3.17
CA LYS A 98 -37.82 -4.06 4.23
C LYS A 98 -38.84 -2.96 4.00
N TYR A 99 -38.42 -1.78 3.56
CA TYR A 99 -39.26 -0.57 3.53
C TYR A 99 -39.77 -0.19 2.14
N VAL A 100 -39.12 -0.67 1.07
CA VAL A 100 -39.52 -0.37 -0.31
C VAL A 100 -39.46 -1.67 -1.14
N PRO A 101 -40.27 -2.69 -0.84
CA PRO A 101 -40.13 -4.01 -1.43
C PRO A 101 -40.27 -4.00 -2.97
N ASP A 102 -41.10 -3.12 -3.55
CA ASP A 102 -41.36 -3.14 -5.01
C ASP A 102 -40.16 -2.69 -5.87
N ILE A 103 -39.29 -1.83 -5.33
CA ILE A 103 -38.13 -1.23 -6.05
C ILE A 103 -36.80 -1.48 -5.31
N GLY A 104 -36.86 -1.92 -4.06
CA GLY A 104 -35.71 -2.07 -3.18
C GLY A 104 -34.91 -3.35 -3.41
N TRP A 105 -35.56 -4.44 -3.86
CA TRP A 105 -34.86 -5.72 -4.08
C TRP A 105 -33.87 -5.69 -5.27
N PRO A 106 -34.15 -5.05 -6.43
CA PRO A 106 -33.18 -4.95 -7.51
C PRO A 106 -31.99 -4.08 -7.10
N LEU A 107 -32.24 -2.98 -6.39
CA LEU A 107 -31.20 -2.08 -5.86
C LEU A 107 -30.34 -2.78 -4.79
N ALA A 108 -30.95 -3.59 -3.93
CA ALA A 108 -30.23 -4.41 -2.95
C ALA A 108 -29.31 -5.43 -3.64
N LEU A 109 -29.76 -6.08 -4.72
CA LEU A 109 -28.92 -7.00 -5.49
C LEU A 109 -27.73 -6.29 -6.16
N VAL A 110 -27.93 -5.08 -6.70
CA VAL A 110 -26.83 -4.28 -7.27
C VAL A 110 -25.80 -3.91 -6.19
N LEU A 111 -26.26 -3.47 -5.02
CA LEU A 111 -25.39 -3.10 -3.89
C LEU A 111 -24.60 -4.32 -3.37
N LEU A 112 -25.27 -5.46 -3.18
CA LEU A 112 -24.63 -6.69 -2.73
C LEU A 112 -23.68 -7.26 -3.79
N GLY A 113 -24.06 -7.21 -5.07
CA GLY A 113 -23.22 -7.61 -6.20
C GLY A 113 -21.97 -6.75 -6.33
N ALA A 114 -22.09 -5.42 -6.23
CA ALA A 114 -20.95 -4.50 -6.24
C ALA A 114 -20.02 -4.73 -5.04
N THR A 115 -20.58 -4.96 -3.85
CA THR A 115 -19.81 -5.27 -2.64
C THR A 115 -19.10 -6.63 -2.76
N GLY A 116 -19.79 -7.66 -3.27
CA GLY A 116 -19.22 -8.97 -3.53
C GLY A 116 -18.12 -8.95 -4.60
N TRP A 117 -18.30 -8.16 -5.66
CA TRP A 117 -17.30 -7.93 -6.69
C TRP A 117 -16.04 -7.27 -6.14
N LEU A 118 -16.17 -6.27 -5.26
CA LEU A 118 -15.05 -5.65 -4.55
C LEU A 118 -14.28 -6.66 -3.70
N ILE A 119 -14.97 -7.59 -3.04
CA ILE A 119 -14.33 -8.67 -2.27
C ILE A 119 -13.64 -9.66 -3.19
N TYR A 120 -14.25 -10.03 -4.32
CA TYR A 120 -13.66 -10.94 -5.30
C TYR A 120 -12.37 -10.35 -5.91
N ARG A 121 -12.40 -9.09 -6.33
CA ARG A 121 -11.23 -8.33 -6.81
C ARG A 121 -10.08 -8.23 -5.80
N ARG A 122 -10.32 -8.48 -4.50
CA ARG A 122 -9.29 -8.49 -3.46
C ARG A 122 -8.53 -9.83 -3.41
N LYS A 123 -9.12 -10.92 -3.93
CA LYS A 123 -8.55 -12.27 -3.87
C LYS A 123 -7.81 -12.70 -5.15
N ALA A 124 -8.15 -12.10 -6.30
CA ALA A 124 -7.52 -12.33 -7.60
C ALA A 124 -6.37 -11.34 -7.82
#